data_AF-A0A8T0MRC4-F1
#
_entry.id   AF-A0A8T0MRC4-F1
#
_cell.length_a   1.000
_cell.length_b   1.000
_cell.length_c   1.000
_cell.angle_alpha   90.00
_cell.angle_beta   90.00
_cell.angle_gamma   90.00
#
_symmetry.space_group_name_H-M   'P 1'
#
loop_
_entity.id
_entity.type
_entity.pdbx_description
1 polymer ?
#
loop_
_entity_poly.entity_id
_entity_poly.type
_entity_poly.pdbx_seq_one_letter_code
_entity_poly.pdbx_strand_id
1 'polypeptide(L)'
;MEKLYDTGKARATGFSNFSSKKLADLLAVAHVLPAVNQVECHAVWQQGKLRAICESKGMHLQTEHSSVGRDSRLGAHPPGLEPGRARLLDLQ
;
A
#
# COMPACT_ATOMS: atom_id res chain seq x y z
N MET A 1 -4.92 3.04 -15.02
CA MET A 1 -3.60 3.53 -14.57
C MET A 1 -2.49 3.07 -15.44
N GLU A 2 -2.38 1.78 -15.75
CA GLU A 2 -1.31 1.31 -16.64
C GLU A 2 -1.37 2.01 -18.00
N LYS A 3 -2.56 2.16 -18.60
CA LYS A 3 -2.75 3.01 -19.80
C LYS A 3 -2.30 4.47 -19.64
N LEU A 4 -2.35 5.04 -18.44
CA LEU A 4 -1.86 6.41 -18.18
C LEU A 4 -0.33 6.44 -18.07
N TYR A 5 0.26 5.39 -17.52
CA TYR A 5 1.69 5.16 -17.54
C TYR A 5 2.20 4.97 -18.98
N ASP A 6 1.53 4.12 -19.76
CA ASP A 6 1.88 3.83 -21.17
C ASP A 6 1.76 5.07 -22.06
N THR A 7 0.80 5.95 -21.77
CA THR A 7 0.63 7.21 -22.50
C THR A 7 1.53 8.33 -21.98
N GLY A 8 2.41 8.06 -21.02
CA GLY A 8 3.34 9.02 -20.42
C GLY A 8 2.66 10.12 -19.57
N LYS A 9 1.37 9.97 -19.28
CA LYS A 9 0.58 10.91 -18.47
C LYS A 9 0.78 10.72 -16.97
N ALA A 10 1.21 9.53 -16.56
CA ALA A 10 1.62 9.20 -15.20
C ALA A 10 3.07 8.71 -15.23
N ARG A 11 3.92 9.23 -14.33
CA ARG A 11 5.33 8.82 -14.26
C ARG A 11 5.53 7.53 -13.49
N ALA A 12 4.61 7.21 -12.60
CA ALA A 12 4.57 5.96 -11.87
C ALA A 12 3.16 5.66 -11.38
N THR A 13 2.90 4.38 -11.07
CA THR A 13 1.64 3.94 -10.47
C THR A 13 1.86 3.64 -8.99
N GLY A 14 0.87 3.95 -8.15
CA GLY A 14 0.92 3.62 -6.72
C GLY A 14 -0.44 3.22 -6.20
N PHE A 15 -0.48 2.63 -5.00
CA PHE A 15 -1.70 2.19 -4.35
C PHE A 15 -1.67 2.60 -2.88
N SER A 16 -2.84 2.67 -2.25
CA SER A 16 -2.93 2.83 -0.80
C SER A 16 -3.93 1.86 -0.19
N ASN A 17 -3.64 1.44 1.05
CA ASN A 17 -4.43 0.49 1.84
C ASN A 17 -4.54 -0.91 1.23
N PHE A 18 -3.51 -1.36 0.51
CA PHE A 18 -3.45 -2.74 0.03
C PHE A 18 -2.81 -3.66 1.07
N SER A 19 -3.53 -4.73 1.42
CA SER A 19 -2.98 -5.83 2.23
C SER A 19 -2.04 -6.71 1.42
N SER A 20 -1.25 -7.54 2.11
CA SER A 20 -0.30 -8.46 1.45
C SER A 20 -0.98 -9.39 0.44
N LYS A 21 -2.19 -9.87 0.74
CA LYS A 21 -2.98 -10.71 -0.17
C LYS A 21 -3.43 -9.92 -1.40
N LYS A 22 -4.08 -8.77 -1.19
CA LYS A 22 -4.55 -7.91 -2.31
C LYS A 22 -3.39 -7.46 -3.19
N LEU A 23 -2.23 -7.16 -2.59
CA LEU A 23 -1.02 -6.80 -3.32
C LEU A 23 -0.49 -7.99 -4.13
N ALA A 24 -0.47 -9.20 -3.58
CA ALA A 24 -0.06 -10.39 -4.32
C ALA A 24 -1.00 -10.68 -5.51
N ASP A 25 -2.31 -10.60 -5.30
CA ASP A 25 -3.32 -10.78 -6.35
C ASP A 25 -3.17 -9.72 -7.46
N LEU A 26 -2.92 -8.46 -7.08
CA LEU A 26 -2.65 -7.37 -8.02
C LEU A 26 -1.36 -7.63 -8.82
N LEU A 27 -0.27 -8.02 -8.15
CA LEU A 27 1.01 -8.30 -8.80
C LEU A 27 0.95 -9.51 -9.75
N ALA A 28 -0.05 -10.38 -9.62
CA ALA A 28 -0.26 -11.49 -10.53
C ALA A 28 -0.86 -11.05 -11.89
N VAL A 29 -1.55 -9.89 -11.93
CA VAL A 29 -2.23 -9.38 -13.13
C VAL A 29 -1.65 -8.07 -13.65
N ALA A 30 -0.95 -7.31 -12.81
CA ALA A 30 -0.35 -6.03 -13.17
C ALA A 30 0.84 -6.24 -14.12
N HIS A 31 0.81 -5.53 -15.24
CA HIS A 31 1.94 -5.51 -16.17
C HIS A 31 2.92 -4.37 -15.86
N VAL A 32 2.43 -3.29 -15.23
CA VAL A 32 3.29 -2.24 -14.66
C VAL A 32 3.45 -2.49 -13.17
N LEU A 33 4.68 -2.67 -12.72
CA LEU A 33 4.96 -2.79 -11.29
C LEU A 33 4.63 -1.45 -10.59
N PRO A 34 3.79 -1.46 -9.54
CA PRO A 34 3.58 -0.25 -8.75
C PRO A 34 4.85 0.23 -8.08
N ALA A 35 5.11 1.53 -8.15
CA ALA A 35 6.24 2.15 -7.46
C ALA A 35 6.01 2.22 -5.95
N VAL A 36 4.76 2.45 -5.51
CA VAL A 36 4.45 2.71 -4.09
C VAL A 36 3.21 1.95 -3.63
N ASN A 37 3.25 1.42 -2.40
CA ASN A 37 2.06 1.09 -1.62
C ASN A 37 2.07 1.90 -0.30
N GLN A 38 1.11 2.80 -0.13
CA GLN A 38 0.95 3.63 1.06
C GLN A 38 0.02 2.95 2.07
N VAL A 39 0.50 2.70 3.29
CA VAL A 39 -0.29 2.01 4.32
C VAL A 39 -0.05 2.58 5.71
N GLU A 40 -1.08 2.49 6.55
CA GLU A 40 -0.97 2.79 7.98
C GLU A 40 0.07 1.89 8.65
N CYS A 41 1.04 2.54 9.31
CA CYS A 41 2.12 1.89 10.04
C CYS A 41 2.47 2.74 11.28
N HIS A 42 2.51 2.11 12.45
CA HIS A 42 2.86 2.74 13.72
C HIS A 42 3.51 1.72 14.67
N ALA A 43 4.01 2.13 15.85
CA ALA A 43 4.79 1.27 16.76
C ALA A 43 4.13 -0.11 17.06
N VAL A 44 2.80 -0.14 17.18
CA VAL A 44 2.01 -1.36 17.46
C VAL A 44 1.68 -2.18 16.19
N TRP A 45 1.87 -1.63 15.00
CA TRP A 45 1.47 -2.21 13.71
C TRP A 45 2.47 -1.85 12.61
N GLN A 46 3.49 -2.68 12.44
CA GLN A 46 4.66 -2.36 11.62
C GLN A 46 4.60 -2.94 10.19
N GLN A 47 3.47 -3.56 9.78
CA GLN A 47 3.23 -4.09 8.44
C GLN A 47 4.36 -5.01 7.89
N GLY A 48 5.01 -5.80 8.76
CA GLY A 48 6.24 -6.54 8.41
C GLY A 48 6.14 -7.46 7.18
N LYS A 49 5.02 -8.19 7.03
CA LYS A 49 4.78 -9.05 5.86
C LYS A 49 4.68 -8.26 4.56
N LEU A 50 4.06 -7.08 4.60
CA LEU A 50 3.87 -6.24 3.44
C LEU A 50 5.19 -5.58 3.02
N ARG A 51 5.99 -5.14 4.00
CA ARG A 51 7.35 -4.62 3.79
C ARG A 51 8.22 -5.65 3.06
N ALA A 52 8.21 -6.91 3.50
CA ALA A 52 8.98 -7.97 2.85
C ALA A 52 8.57 -8.19 1.39
N ILE A 53 7.26 -8.15 1.08
CA ILE A 53 6.78 -8.26 -0.31
C ILE A 53 7.29 -7.08 -1.14
N CYS A 54 7.13 -5.85 -0.64
CA CYS A 54 7.58 -4.65 -1.33
C CYS A 54 9.09 -4.68 -1.59
N GLU A 55 9.92 -5.01 -0.59
CA GLU A 55 11.37 -5.14 -0.73
C GLU A 55 11.76 -6.20 -1.75
N SER A 56 11.11 -7.38 -1.74
CA SER A 56 11.40 -8.46 -2.69
C SER A 56 11.10 -8.10 -4.15
N LYS A 57 10.21 -7.12 -4.38
CA LYS A 57 9.76 -6.68 -5.70
C LYS A 57 10.42 -5.36 -6.13
N GLY A 58 11.22 -4.73 -5.27
CA GLY A 58 11.78 -3.39 -5.53
C GLY A 58 10.74 -2.26 -5.46
N MET A 59 9.63 -2.48 -4.75
CA MET A 59 8.60 -1.46 -4.52
C MET A 59 8.87 -0.68 -3.23
N HIS A 60 8.45 0.59 -3.18
CA HIS A 60 8.50 1.38 -1.96
C HIS A 60 7.22 1.22 -1.13
N LEU A 61 7.38 0.84 0.14
CA LEU A 61 6.29 0.93 1.12
C LEU A 61 6.32 2.32 1.74
N GLN A 62 5.32 3.16 1.44
CA GLN A 62 5.14 4.43 2.14
C GLN A 62 4.33 4.19 3.41
N THR A 63 4.88 4.61 4.54
CA THR A 63 4.19 4.52 5.82
C THR A 63 3.48 5.84 6.09
N GLU A 64 2.15 5.81 6.14
CA GLU A 64 1.42 6.94 6.72
C GLU A 64 1.41 6.77 8.25
N HIS A 65 2.09 7.70 8.93
CA HIS A 65 2.06 7.78 10.38
C HIS A 65 0.79 8.55 10.75
N SER A 66 -0.25 7.85 11.21
CA SER A 66 -1.35 8.48 11.94
C SER A 66 -0.78 9.08 13.22
N SER A 67 -0.49 10.39 13.23
CA SER A 67 0.21 11.12 14.31
C SER A 67 -0.48 11.06 15.68
N VAL A 68 -1.73 10.60 15.70
CA VAL A 68 -2.41 10.10 16.88
C VAL A 68 -3.05 8.80 16.44
N GLY A 69 -2.60 7.66 16.98
CA GLY A 69 -3.33 6.41 16.86
C GLY A 69 -4.76 6.70 17.28
N ARG A 70 -5.71 6.56 16.36
CA ARG A 70 -7.13 6.79 16.66
C ARG A 70 -7.47 5.95 17.88
N ASP A 71 -7.71 6.63 19.01
CA ASP A 71 -7.88 5.97 20.29
C ASP A 71 -9.13 5.09 20.27
N SER A 72 -8.96 3.80 20.54
CA SER A 72 -10.02 2.98 21.14
C SER A 72 -9.55 2.29 22.44
N ARG A 73 -8.43 2.79 23.00
CA ARG A 73 -7.63 2.39 24.16
C ARG A 73 -6.80 1.13 23.93
N LEU A 74 -5.52 1.35 23.62
CA LEU A 74 -4.41 0.39 23.67
C LEU A 74 -4.60 -0.89 22.84
N GLY A 75 -4.53 -0.72 21.52
CA GLY A 75 -4.22 -1.79 20.58
C GLY A 75 -5.43 -2.46 19.97
N ALA A 76 -5.64 -2.20 18.66
CA ALA A 76 -6.27 -3.17 17.78
C ALA A 76 -5.93 -2.89 16.32
N HIS A 77 -5.46 -3.91 15.58
CA HIS A 77 -6.22 -4.39 14.41
C HIS A 77 -5.85 -5.83 13.97
N PRO A 78 -6.59 -6.85 14.43
CA PRO A 78 -6.77 -8.10 13.67
C PRO A 78 -8.27 -8.52 13.64
N PRO A 79 -8.70 -9.55 12.89
CA PRO A 79 -8.42 -9.92 11.50
C PRO A 79 -9.59 -9.49 10.57
N GLY A 80 -9.28 -9.04 9.34
CA GLY A 80 -10.31 -8.80 8.30
C GLY A 80 -10.26 -7.49 7.53
N LEU A 81 -9.23 -6.65 7.75
CA LEU A 81 -8.85 -5.44 6.98
C LEU A 81 -10.01 -4.57 6.46
N GLU A 82 -10.21 -3.39 7.01
CA GLU A 82 -10.41 -2.16 6.21
C GLU A 82 -10.18 -0.90 7.08
N PRO A 83 -9.10 -0.13 6.83
CA PRO A 83 -9.19 1.32 6.96
C PRO A 83 -8.94 1.97 5.60
N GLY A 84 -9.97 2.66 5.10
CA GLY A 84 -9.90 3.52 3.92
C GLY A 84 -9.89 2.75 2.59
N ARG A 85 -11.00 2.85 1.85
CA ARG A 85 -11.19 2.33 0.48
C ARG A 85 -9.86 2.33 -0.28
N ALA A 86 -9.42 1.14 -0.69
CA ALA A 86 -8.23 0.96 -1.52
C ALA A 86 -8.23 2.00 -2.64
N ARG A 87 -7.23 2.87 -2.63
CA ARG A 87 -7.12 3.99 -3.58
C ARG A 87 -5.91 3.81 -4.45
N LEU A 88 -6.06 4.34 -5.64
CA LEU A 88 -5.08 4.28 -6.70
C LEU A 88 -4.40 5.64 -6.75
N LEU A 89 -3.09 5.65 -6.57
CA LEU A 89 -2.27 6.85 -6.55
C LEU A 89 -1.67 7.06 -7.94
N ASP A 90 -1.82 8.28 -8.44
CA ASP A 90 -1.07 8.78 -9.60
C ASP A 90 0.11 9.59 -9.05
N LEU A 91 1.33 9.16 -9.37
CA LEU A 91 2.56 9.85 -8.96
C LEU A 91 2.99 10.73 -10.16
N GLN A 92 2.64 12.02 -10.10
CA GLN A 92 3.00 13.05 -11.10
C GLN A 92 4.30 13.78 -10.73
#